data_AF-A0A1H1FCK7-F1
#
_entry.id   AF-A0A1H1FCK7-F1
#
_cell.length_a   1.000
_cell.length_b   1.000
_cell.length_c   1.000
_cell.angle_alpha   90.00
_cell.angle_beta   90.00
_cell.angle_gamma   90.00
#
_symmetry.space_group_name_H-M   'P 1'
#
loop_
_entity.id
_entity.type
_entity.pdbx_description
1 polymer ?
#
loop_
_entity_poly.entity_id
_entity_poly.type
_entity_poly.pdbx_seq_one_letter_code
_entity_poly.pdbx_strand_id
1 'polypeptide(L)'
;MKIQNTLPTIDGPTMMELSRSGVLAEANEVRKTIQRALGELNPAGVVSLALSLNPDDPPASALSKVKAGIGEAVSALAAAGTASGNAHRAEQQRLAGTVAAATHRTLQIAGELANIKARIRSGEYHENGKRDRLRAAGLDGEELDRAAAPFDASALNAEHATLVKEQDALEAFLRSRDSKHLPEGFEVSP
;
A
#
# COMPACT_ATOMS: atom_id res chain seq x y z
N MET A 1 -16.17 36.15 -3.30
CA MET A 1 -16.27 34.80 -2.71
C MET A 1 -15.16 34.69 -1.66
N LYS A 2 -15.47 34.79 -0.36
CA LYS A 2 -14.46 34.59 0.69
C LYS A 2 -14.27 33.08 0.84
N ILE A 3 -13.03 32.59 0.73
CA ILE A 3 -12.72 31.20 1.07
C ILE A 3 -12.68 31.14 2.60
N GLN A 4 -13.85 31.07 3.23
CA GLN A 4 -13.97 31.07 4.69
C GLN A 4 -13.56 29.74 5.35
N ASN A 5 -13.15 28.74 4.58
CA ASN A 5 -12.74 27.44 5.09
C ASN A 5 -11.30 27.16 4.71
N THR A 6 -10.46 26.95 5.71
CA THR A 6 -9.19 26.25 5.55
C THR A 6 -9.43 24.98 4.75
N LEU A 7 -8.67 24.78 3.67
CA LEU A 7 -8.77 23.57 2.87
C LEU A 7 -8.56 22.35 3.79
N PRO A 8 -9.34 21.26 3.59
CA PRO A 8 -9.15 20.06 4.38
C PRO A 8 -7.72 19.55 4.18
N THR A 9 -7.02 19.30 5.29
CA THR A 9 -5.69 18.70 5.24
C THR A 9 -5.86 17.20 5.01
N ILE A 10 -5.30 16.70 3.92
CA ILE A 10 -5.25 15.25 3.67
C ILE A 10 -4.13 14.69 4.53
N ASP A 11 -4.45 13.73 5.40
CA ASP A 11 -3.49 13.05 6.25
C ASP A 11 -2.64 12.01 5.47
N GLY A 12 -1.63 11.46 6.13
CA GLY A 12 -0.71 10.49 5.52
C GLY A 12 -1.39 9.21 5.02
N PRO A 13 -2.22 8.54 5.85
CA PRO A 13 -2.97 7.36 5.43
C PRO A 13 -3.89 7.62 4.22
N THR A 14 -4.68 8.70 4.25
CA THR A 14 -5.56 9.07 3.14
C THR A 14 -4.75 9.38 1.88
N MET A 15 -3.61 10.06 1.99
CA MET A 15 -2.71 10.30 0.84
C MET A 15 -2.22 8.98 0.22
N MET A 16 -1.90 7.96 1.03
CA MET A 16 -1.49 6.65 0.54
C MET A 16 -2.63 5.93 -0.19
N GLU A 17 -3.87 6.06 0.28
CA GLU A 17 -5.06 5.52 -0.39
C GLU A 17 -5.29 6.22 -1.73
N LEU A 18 -5.29 7.56 -1.76
CA LEU A 18 -5.49 8.37 -2.96
C LEU A 18 -4.41 8.13 -4.02
N SER A 19 -3.17 7.82 -3.61
CA SER A 19 -2.10 7.47 -4.54
C SER A 19 -2.37 6.17 -5.31
N ARG A 20 -3.21 5.29 -4.77
CA ARG A 20 -3.55 3.99 -5.37
C ARG A 20 -4.83 4.03 -6.22
N SER A 21 -5.74 4.96 -5.94
CA SER A 21 -7.01 5.10 -6.67
C SER A 21 -6.88 5.87 -7.99
N GLY A 22 -5.71 6.41 -8.31
CA GLY A 22 -5.51 7.24 -9.51
C GLY A 22 -5.93 8.71 -9.32
N VAL A 23 -6.58 9.06 -8.20
CA VAL A 23 -7.04 10.42 -7.91
C VAL A 23 -5.88 11.42 -7.88
N LEU A 24 -4.70 11.03 -7.38
CA LEU A 24 -3.53 11.91 -7.43
C LEU A 24 -3.03 12.15 -8.87
N ALA A 25 -3.22 11.19 -9.78
CA ALA A 25 -2.87 11.36 -11.18
C ALA A 25 -3.85 12.35 -11.85
N GLU A 26 -5.15 12.25 -11.58
CA GLU A 26 -6.15 13.21 -12.05
C GLU A 26 -5.89 14.61 -11.50
N ALA A 27 -5.62 14.73 -10.19
CA ALA A 27 -5.26 16.00 -9.56
C ALA A 27 -4.00 16.63 -10.19
N ASN A 28 -3.03 15.79 -10.61
CA ASN A 28 -1.84 16.23 -11.32
C ASN A 28 -2.15 16.75 -12.74
N GLU A 29 -3.11 16.16 -13.45
CA GLU A 29 -3.57 16.68 -14.74
C GLU A 29 -4.32 18.02 -14.60
N VAL A 30 -5.14 18.17 -13.54
CA VAL A 30 -5.74 19.46 -13.19
C VAL A 30 -4.64 20.50 -12.92
N ARG A 31 -3.62 20.15 -12.14
CA ARG A 31 -2.47 21.04 -11.87
C ARG A 31 -1.78 21.49 -13.15
N LYS A 32 -1.48 20.56 -14.07
CA LYS A 32 -0.86 20.86 -15.37
C LYS A 32 -1.73 21.77 -16.23
N THR A 33 -3.04 21.55 -16.23
CA THR A 33 -4.01 22.37 -16.97
C THR A 33 -4.02 23.80 -16.45
N ILE A 34 -4.06 23.97 -15.13
CA ILE A 34 -3.95 25.29 -14.48
C ILE A 34 -2.61 25.95 -14.84
N GLN A 35 -1.50 25.21 -14.75
CA GLN A 35 -0.17 25.73 -15.06
C GLN A 35 -0.05 26.21 -16.51
N ARG A 36 -0.64 25.49 -17.47
CA ARG A 36 -0.70 25.91 -18.88
C ARG A 36 -1.53 27.20 -19.03
N ALA A 37 -2.73 27.22 -18.47
CA ALA A 37 -3.60 28.40 -18.52
C ALA A 37 -2.93 29.64 -17.92
N LEU A 38 -2.20 29.50 -16.82
CA LEU A 38 -1.41 30.57 -16.21
C LEU A 38 -0.31 31.10 -17.15
N GLY A 39 0.31 30.22 -17.95
CA GLY A 39 1.32 30.60 -18.95
C GLY A 39 0.76 31.37 -20.15
N GLU A 40 -0.53 31.22 -20.43
CA GLU A 40 -1.23 31.88 -21.55
C GLU A 40 -1.93 33.18 -21.13
N LEU A 41 -1.99 33.49 -19.83
CA LEU A 41 -2.60 34.71 -19.33
C LEU A 41 -1.85 35.95 -19.79
N ASN A 42 -2.55 36.81 -20.52
CA ASN A 42 -2.07 38.16 -20.82
C ASN A 42 -2.71 39.20 -19.88
N PRO A 43 -2.03 40.32 -19.59
CA PRO A 43 -2.54 41.34 -18.65
C PRO A 43 -3.92 41.92 -19.04
N ALA A 44 -4.20 42.09 -20.33
CA ALA A 44 -5.47 42.63 -20.80
C ALA A 44 -6.64 41.69 -20.48
N GLY A 45 -6.47 40.39 -20.66
CA GLY A 45 -7.45 39.37 -20.32
C GLY A 45 -7.74 39.30 -18.81
N VAL A 46 -6.72 39.52 -17.96
CA VAL A 46 -6.91 39.60 -16.50
C VAL A 46 -7.74 40.83 -16.13
N VAL A 47 -7.50 41.98 -16.76
CA VAL A 47 -8.32 43.19 -16.56
C VAL A 47 -9.75 42.98 -17.04
N SER A 48 -9.95 42.36 -18.22
CA SER A 48 -11.28 42.02 -18.73
C SER A 48 -12.03 41.08 -17.80
N LEU A 49 -11.37 40.05 -17.26
CA LEU A 49 -11.96 39.15 -16.27
C LEU A 49 -12.36 39.92 -15.00
N ALA A 50 -11.48 40.80 -14.50
CA ALA A 50 -11.76 41.57 -13.29
C ALA A 50 -12.98 42.47 -13.43
N LEU A 51 -13.10 43.18 -14.56
CA LEU A 51 -14.27 44.00 -14.89
C LEU A 51 -15.53 43.14 -15.12
N SER A 52 -15.40 41.97 -15.74
CA SER A 52 -16.54 41.06 -15.91
C SER A 52 -17.08 40.53 -14.57
N LEU A 53 -16.22 40.30 -13.58
CA LEU A 53 -16.61 39.83 -12.25
C LEU A 53 -17.08 40.96 -11.33
N ASN A 54 -16.66 42.19 -11.60
CA ASN A 54 -17.00 43.38 -10.81
C ASN A 54 -17.34 44.56 -11.75
N PRO A 55 -18.49 44.50 -12.45
CA PRO A 55 -18.80 45.43 -13.53
C PRO A 55 -18.99 46.88 -13.07
N ASP A 56 -19.38 47.07 -11.81
CA ASP A 56 -19.63 48.39 -11.23
C ASP A 56 -18.37 49.05 -10.63
N ASP A 57 -17.25 48.32 -10.57
CA ASP A 57 -16.00 48.82 -10.01
C ASP A 57 -15.10 49.47 -11.09
N PRO A 58 -14.36 50.54 -10.74
CA PRO A 58 -13.25 51.00 -11.57
C PRO A 58 -12.20 49.89 -11.77
N PRO A 59 -11.48 49.86 -12.92
CA PRO A 59 -10.55 48.77 -13.25
C PRO A 59 -9.53 48.44 -12.16
N ALA A 60 -8.97 49.44 -11.48
CA ALA A 60 -8.02 49.22 -10.40
C ALA A 60 -8.64 48.55 -9.17
N SER A 61 -9.88 48.90 -8.82
CA SER A 61 -10.63 48.29 -7.71
C SER A 61 -11.02 46.85 -8.03
N ALA A 62 -11.58 46.63 -9.23
CA ALA A 62 -11.93 45.31 -9.74
C ALA A 62 -10.71 44.37 -9.74
N LEU A 63 -9.57 44.85 -10.24
CA LEU A 63 -8.33 44.08 -10.27
C LEU A 63 -7.80 43.77 -8.86
N SER A 64 -7.89 44.72 -7.93
CA SER A 64 -7.49 44.51 -6.54
C SER A 64 -8.31 43.42 -5.86
N LYS A 65 -9.63 43.38 -6.09
CA LYS A 65 -10.53 42.35 -5.56
C LYS A 65 -10.17 40.95 -6.11
N VAL A 66 -9.92 40.85 -7.42
CA VAL A 66 -9.48 39.59 -8.04
C VAL A 66 -8.11 39.15 -7.50
N LYS A 67 -7.15 40.07 -7.38
CA LYS A 67 -5.82 39.79 -6.81
C LYS A 67 -5.92 39.23 -5.39
N ALA A 68 -6.75 39.84 -4.55
CA ALA A 68 -6.96 39.38 -3.17
C ALA A 68 -7.53 37.95 -3.14
N GLY A 69 -8.58 37.68 -3.92
CA GLY A 69 -9.22 36.36 -3.97
C GLY A 69 -8.30 35.26 -4.53
N ILE A 70 -7.58 35.54 -5.62
CA ILE A 70 -6.59 34.59 -6.17
C ILE A 70 -5.45 34.36 -5.18
N GLY A 71 -4.93 35.43 -4.56
CA GLY A 71 -3.85 35.34 -3.58
C GLY A 71 -4.22 34.49 -2.37
N GLU A 72 -5.43 34.67 -1.83
CA GLU A 72 -5.97 33.84 -0.74
C GLU A 72 -6.08 32.37 -1.15
N ALA A 73 -6.67 32.10 -2.32
CA ALA A 73 -6.84 30.74 -2.84
C ALA A 73 -5.50 30.01 -3.07
N VAL A 74 -4.54 30.68 -3.70
CA VAL A 74 -3.21 30.13 -3.98
C VAL A 74 -2.43 29.89 -2.69
N SER A 75 -2.53 30.81 -1.73
CA SER A 75 -1.86 30.65 -0.43
C SER A 75 -2.45 29.49 0.37
N ALA A 76 -3.78 29.35 0.38
CA ALA A 76 -4.45 28.21 1.01
C ALA A 76 -4.04 26.88 0.34
N LEU A 77 -3.99 26.83 -0.99
CA LEU A 77 -3.58 25.63 -1.72
C LEU A 77 -2.11 25.26 -1.45
N ALA A 78 -1.21 26.26 -1.41
CA ALA A 78 0.20 26.04 -1.10
C ALA A 78 0.41 25.53 0.33
N ALA A 79 -0.32 26.10 1.30
CA ALA A 79 -0.28 25.65 2.69
C ALA A 79 -0.80 24.22 2.83
N ALA A 80 -1.95 23.91 2.22
CA ALA A 80 -2.53 22.56 2.22
C ALA A 80 -1.59 21.53 1.56
N GLY A 81 -1.01 21.88 0.40
CA GLY A 81 -0.06 21.02 -0.30
C GLY A 81 1.20 20.72 0.55
N THR A 82 1.72 21.74 1.24
CA THR A 82 2.86 21.56 2.17
C THR A 82 2.49 20.68 3.35
N ALA A 83 1.33 20.92 3.97
CA ALA A 83 0.85 20.16 5.12
C ALA A 83 0.63 18.68 4.75
N SER A 84 -0.07 18.39 3.66
CA SER A 84 -0.30 17.03 3.18
C SER A 84 1.00 16.34 2.74
N GLY A 85 1.94 17.06 2.12
CA GLY A 85 3.26 16.52 1.79
C GLY A 85 4.08 16.15 3.04
N ASN A 86 4.00 16.95 4.11
CA ASN A 86 4.63 16.65 5.38
C ASN A 86 3.98 15.45 6.07
N ALA A 87 2.65 15.40 6.11
CA ALA A 87 1.90 14.28 6.68
C ALA A 87 2.21 12.96 5.96
N HIS A 88 2.30 12.98 4.63
CA HIS A 88 2.67 11.81 3.85
C HIS A 88 4.09 11.33 4.15
N ARG A 89 5.07 12.23 4.22
CA ARG A 89 6.45 11.86 4.57
C ARG A 89 6.57 11.31 5.99
N ALA A 90 5.88 11.94 6.95
CA ALA A 90 5.83 11.46 8.33
C ALA A 90 5.23 10.05 8.41
N GLU A 91 4.18 9.78 7.65
CA GLU A 91 3.56 8.45 7.59
C GLU A 91 4.47 7.40 6.95
N GLN A 92 5.15 7.74 5.85
CA GLN A 92 6.15 6.86 5.25
C GLN A 92 7.27 6.51 6.24
N GLN A 93 7.75 7.50 7.01
CA GLN A 93 8.78 7.28 8.03
C GLN A 93 8.25 6.43 9.18
N ARG A 94 7.02 6.68 9.65
CA ARG A 94 6.36 5.89 10.70
C ARG A 94 6.24 4.42 10.31
N LEU A 95 5.91 4.15 9.05
CA LEU A 95 5.74 2.80 8.52
C LEU A 95 7.04 2.12 8.10
N ALA A 96 8.14 2.86 7.93
CA ALA A 96 9.38 2.32 7.35
C ALA A 96 9.89 1.06 8.08
N GLY A 97 9.90 1.08 9.41
CA GLY A 97 10.31 -0.08 10.23
C GLY A 97 9.39 -1.27 10.03
N THR A 98 8.08 -1.07 10.06
CA THR A 98 7.08 -2.12 9.84
C THR A 98 7.16 -2.70 8.43
N VAL A 99 7.41 -1.87 7.42
CA VAL A 99 7.60 -2.31 6.03
C VAL A 99 8.86 -3.17 5.89
N ALA A 100 9.96 -2.76 6.51
CA ALA A 100 11.20 -3.53 6.50
C ALA A 100 11.01 -4.88 7.19
N ALA A 101 10.41 -4.89 8.40
CA ALA A 101 10.10 -6.10 9.13
C ALA A 101 9.17 -7.04 8.35
N ALA A 102 8.10 -6.52 7.75
CA ALA A 102 7.16 -7.31 6.96
C ALA A 102 7.85 -7.94 5.74
N THR A 103 8.69 -7.17 5.05
CA THR A 103 9.47 -7.68 3.90
C THR A 103 10.42 -8.79 4.32
N HIS A 104 11.13 -8.62 5.43
CA HIS A 104 12.04 -9.63 5.98
C HIS A 104 11.28 -10.90 6.36
N ARG A 105 10.14 -10.77 7.06
CA ARG A 105 9.31 -11.91 7.45
C ARG A 105 8.75 -12.66 6.25
N THR A 106 8.31 -11.96 5.19
CA THR A 106 7.89 -12.61 3.93
C THR A 106 9.00 -13.47 3.33
N LEU A 107 10.25 -12.99 3.32
CA LEU A 107 11.39 -13.76 2.83
C LEU A 107 11.68 -14.99 3.71
N GLN A 108 11.58 -14.84 5.03
CA GLN A 108 11.75 -15.93 5.98
C GLN A 108 10.69 -17.03 5.77
N ILE A 109 9.41 -16.63 5.66
CA ILE A 109 8.29 -17.55 5.39
C ILE A 109 8.54 -18.32 4.09
N ALA A 110 9.02 -17.68 3.03
CA ALA A 110 9.32 -18.36 1.78
C ALA A 110 10.38 -19.48 1.96
N GLY A 111 11.40 -19.25 2.79
CA GLY A 111 12.38 -20.26 3.17
C GLY A 111 11.79 -21.40 4.00
N GLU A 112 10.94 -21.09 4.98
CA GLU A 112 10.25 -22.08 5.82
C GLU A 112 9.32 -22.97 4.99
N LEU A 113 8.53 -22.39 4.09
CA LEU A 113 7.65 -23.12 3.16
C LEU A 113 8.44 -24.06 2.24
N ALA A 114 9.60 -23.63 1.74
CA ALA A 114 10.47 -24.48 0.94
C ALA A 114 11.03 -25.66 1.75
N ASN A 115 11.42 -25.43 3.00
CA ASN A 115 11.88 -26.45 3.93
C ASN A 115 10.78 -27.47 4.25
N ILE A 116 9.56 -27.02 4.55
CA ILE A 116 8.40 -27.91 4.79
C ILE A 116 8.17 -28.83 3.59
N LYS A 117 8.16 -28.28 2.36
CA LYS A 117 8.02 -29.06 1.13
C LYS A 117 9.16 -30.08 0.94
N ALA A 118 10.38 -29.75 1.35
CA ALA A 118 11.49 -30.71 1.31
C ALA A 118 11.32 -31.83 2.34
N ARG A 119 10.86 -31.51 3.56
CA ARG A 119 10.60 -32.48 4.63
C ARG A 119 9.49 -33.46 4.27
N ILE A 120 8.39 -32.97 3.70
CA ILE A 120 7.27 -33.82 3.23
C ILE A 120 7.79 -34.81 2.17
N ARG A 121 8.46 -34.31 1.12
CA ARG A 121 9.03 -35.16 0.06
C ARG A 121 10.02 -36.19 0.60
N SER A 122 10.86 -35.80 1.56
CA SER A 122 11.80 -36.71 2.20
C SER A 122 11.07 -37.80 3.00
N GLY A 123 10.04 -37.44 3.77
CA GLY A 123 9.21 -38.39 4.51
C GLY A 123 8.54 -39.42 3.61
N GLU A 124 7.89 -38.97 2.54
CA GLU A 124 7.28 -39.81 1.51
C GLU A 124 8.29 -40.74 0.84
N TYR A 125 9.49 -40.25 0.53
CA TYR A 125 10.56 -41.06 -0.05
C TYR A 125 11.03 -42.16 0.92
N HIS A 126 11.21 -41.85 2.21
CA HIS A 126 11.60 -42.83 3.22
C HIS A 126 10.51 -43.87 3.46
N GLU A 127 9.24 -43.47 3.45
CA GLU A 127 8.11 -44.38 3.54
C GLU A 127 8.09 -45.34 2.35
N ASN A 128 8.16 -44.82 1.12
CA ASN A 128 8.18 -45.63 -0.10
C ASN A 128 9.37 -46.61 -0.08
N GLY A 129 10.56 -46.13 0.26
CA GLY A 129 11.75 -46.99 0.39
C GLY A 129 11.66 -48.02 1.52
N LYS A 130 10.89 -47.76 2.60
CA LYS A 130 10.58 -48.76 3.63
C LYS A 130 9.60 -49.80 3.08
N ARG A 131 8.53 -49.37 2.40
CA ARG A 131 7.53 -50.27 1.79
C ARG A 131 8.19 -51.19 0.75
N ASP A 132 9.07 -50.67 -0.09
CA ASP A 132 9.78 -51.47 -1.09
C ASP A 132 10.72 -52.52 -0.48
N ARG A 133 11.43 -52.17 0.61
CA ARG A 133 12.26 -53.13 1.35
C ARG A 133 11.44 -54.23 2.02
N LEU A 134 10.29 -53.89 2.59
CA LEU A 134 9.39 -54.87 3.20
C LEU A 134 8.76 -55.81 2.17
N ARG A 135 8.37 -55.29 0.99
CA ARG A 135 7.94 -56.12 -0.15
C ARG A 135 9.03 -57.06 -0.62
N ALA A 136 10.27 -56.58 -0.75
CA ALA A 136 11.41 -57.41 -1.13
C ALA A 136 11.71 -58.53 -0.11
N ALA A 137 11.34 -58.32 1.16
CA ALA A 137 11.42 -59.32 2.21
C ALA A 137 10.22 -60.30 2.24
N GLY A 138 9.27 -60.16 1.31
CA GLY A 138 8.12 -61.06 1.15
C GLY A 138 6.86 -60.66 1.91
N LEU A 139 6.80 -59.46 2.53
CA LEU A 139 5.55 -58.96 3.11
C LEU A 139 4.64 -58.41 2.02
N ASP A 140 3.35 -58.77 2.07
CA ASP A 140 2.32 -58.26 1.17
C ASP A 140 1.06 -57.80 1.92
N GLY A 141 0.12 -57.23 1.15
CA GLY A 141 -1.22 -56.85 1.59
C GLY A 141 -1.28 -56.16 2.97
N GLU A 142 -2.07 -56.76 3.85
CA GLU A 142 -2.38 -56.23 5.18
C GLU A 142 -1.19 -56.28 6.15
N GLU A 143 -0.25 -57.22 5.97
CA GLU A 143 0.95 -57.33 6.79
C GLU A 143 1.95 -56.21 6.47
N LEU A 144 2.05 -55.85 5.19
CA LEU A 144 2.85 -54.70 4.75
C LEU A 144 2.29 -53.39 5.33
N ASP A 145 0.97 -53.18 5.26
CA ASP A 145 0.34 -51.95 5.77
C ASP A 145 0.45 -51.83 7.30
N ARG A 146 0.39 -52.95 8.03
CA ARG A 146 0.63 -52.97 9.48
C ARG A 146 2.09 -52.65 9.82
N ALA A 147 3.05 -53.12 9.02
CA ALA A 147 4.48 -52.93 9.27
C ALA A 147 5.01 -51.57 8.78
N ALA A 148 4.41 -51.00 7.74
CA ALA A 148 4.74 -49.72 7.15
C ALA A 148 3.72 -48.64 7.56
N ALA A 149 3.81 -48.20 8.81
CA ALA A 149 3.07 -47.02 9.26
C ALA A 149 3.32 -45.84 8.29
N PRO A 150 2.25 -45.16 7.82
CA PRO A 150 2.37 -44.08 6.84
C PRO A 150 3.07 -42.88 7.46
N PHE A 151 3.75 -42.10 6.61
CA PHE A 151 4.29 -40.81 7.02
C PHE A 151 3.15 -39.84 7.33
N ASP A 152 3.05 -39.41 8.59
CA ASP A 152 2.07 -38.41 8.99
C ASP A 152 2.60 -36.99 8.70
N ALA A 153 2.13 -36.42 7.59
CA ALA A 153 2.42 -35.04 7.20
C ALA A 153 1.46 -34.00 7.81
N SER A 154 0.51 -34.39 8.66
CA SER A 154 -0.58 -33.51 9.12
C SER A 154 -0.08 -32.23 9.80
N ALA A 155 0.88 -32.36 10.71
CA ALA A 155 1.48 -31.22 11.40
C ALA A 155 2.20 -30.26 10.43
N LEU A 156 2.94 -30.80 9.46
CA LEU A 156 3.65 -30.01 8.44
C LEU A 156 2.67 -29.29 7.50
N ASN A 157 1.56 -29.93 7.15
CA ASN A 157 0.51 -29.32 6.33
C ASN A 157 -0.24 -28.21 7.10
N ALA A 158 -0.48 -28.40 8.40
CA ALA A 158 -1.06 -27.37 9.26
C ALA A 158 -0.13 -26.15 9.38
N GLU A 159 1.18 -26.39 9.59
CA GLU A 159 2.21 -25.35 9.61
C GLU A 159 2.28 -24.60 8.27
N HIS A 160 2.29 -25.33 7.14
CA HIS A 160 2.26 -24.74 5.80
C HIS A 160 1.05 -23.83 5.60
N ALA A 161 -0.15 -24.27 6.00
CA ALA A 161 -1.37 -23.49 5.84
C ALA A 161 -1.34 -22.20 6.67
N THR A 162 -0.79 -22.25 7.88
CA THR A 162 -0.60 -21.08 8.74
C THR A 162 0.37 -20.07 8.11
N LEU A 163 1.52 -20.55 7.63
CA LEU A 163 2.54 -19.71 6.99
C LEU A 163 2.04 -19.04 5.70
N VAL A 164 1.24 -19.75 4.90
CA VAL A 164 0.61 -19.15 3.71
C VAL A 164 -0.35 -18.02 4.09
N LYS A 165 -1.18 -18.21 5.12
CA LYS A 165 -2.08 -17.14 5.59
C LYS A 165 -1.31 -15.92 6.10
N GLU A 166 -0.22 -16.15 6.83
CA GLU A 166 0.67 -15.09 7.29
C GLU A 166 1.30 -14.34 6.10
N GLN A 167 1.79 -15.07 5.11
CA GLN A 167 2.34 -14.49 3.88
C GLN A 167 1.30 -13.63 3.15
N ASP A 168 0.09 -14.14 2.95
CA ASP A 168 -1.00 -13.42 2.26
C ASP A 168 -1.35 -12.11 2.99
N ALA A 169 -1.40 -12.14 4.32
CA ALA A 169 -1.63 -10.96 5.14
C ALA A 169 -0.50 -9.92 5.00
N LEU A 170 0.76 -10.38 5.07
CA LEU A 170 1.93 -9.51 4.88
C LEU A 170 1.98 -8.92 3.46
N GLU A 171 1.64 -9.69 2.42
CA GLU A 171 1.57 -9.19 1.05
C GLU A 171 0.44 -8.15 0.88
N ALA A 172 -0.72 -8.38 1.51
CA ALA A 172 -1.80 -7.40 1.56
C ALA A 172 -1.36 -6.11 2.26
N PHE A 173 -0.64 -6.21 3.39
CA PHE A 173 -0.04 -5.05 4.05
C PHE A 173 1.01 -4.35 3.18
N LEU A 174 1.92 -5.08 2.54
CA LEU A 174 2.98 -4.47 1.72
C LEU A 174 2.41 -3.72 0.51
N ARG A 175 1.31 -4.24 -0.07
CA ARG A 175 0.59 -3.58 -1.16
C ARG A 175 -0.21 -2.36 -0.67
N SER A 176 -0.85 -2.49 0.50
CA SER A 176 -1.82 -1.50 0.97
C SER A 176 -1.26 -0.46 1.94
N ARG A 177 -0.12 -0.75 2.58
CA ARG A 177 0.43 0.02 3.71
C ARG A 177 -0.57 0.25 4.85
N ASP A 178 -1.68 -0.51 4.90
CA ASP A 178 -2.68 -0.42 5.96
C ASP A 178 -2.41 -1.49 7.02
N SER A 179 -2.11 -1.03 8.23
CA SER A 179 -1.78 -1.89 9.38
C SER A 179 -2.88 -2.88 9.75
N LYS A 180 -4.13 -2.67 9.31
CA LYS A 180 -5.22 -3.65 9.52
C LYS A 180 -4.98 -4.98 8.83
N HIS A 181 -4.13 -5.01 7.80
CA HIS A 181 -3.75 -6.24 7.11
C HIS A 181 -2.56 -6.95 7.76
N LEU A 182 -1.94 -6.38 8.79
CA LEU A 182 -0.85 -7.06 9.49
C LEU A 182 -1.39 -8.32 10.20
N PRO A 183 -0.62 -9.41 10.23
CA PRO A 183 -0.93 -10.56 11.07
C PRO A 183 -1.12 -10.13 12.53
N GLU A 184 -2.00 -10.84 13.23
CA GLU A 184 -2.19 -10.64 14.67
C GLU A 184 -0.86 -10.88 15.41
N GLY A 185 -0.50 -9.98 16.31
CA GLY A 185 0.76 -10.05 17.07
C GLY A 185 2.02 -9.76 16.25
N PHE A 186 1.91 -9.16 15.05
CA PHE A 186 3.09 -8.80 14.26
C PHE A 186 3.97 -7.77 14.99
N GLU A 187 5.17 -8.19 15.40
CA GLU A 187 6.14 -7.36 16.09
C GLU A 187 7.19 -6.81 15.12
N VAL A 188 7.53 -5.53 15.29
CA VAL A 188 8.68 -4.92 14.61
C VAL A 188 9.90 -5.21 15.47
N SER A 189 10.73 -6.17 15.07
CA SER A 189 12.01 -6.39 15.75
C SER A 189 12.90 -5.14 15.62
N PRO A 190 13.57 -4.73 16.71
CA PRO A 190 14.40 -3.52 16.76
C PRO A 190 15.63 -3.58 15.85
#